data_AF-A0AAD8E3Z0-F1
#
_entry.id   AF-A0AAD8E3Z0-F1
#
_cell.length_a   1.000
_cell.length_b   1.000
_cell.length_c   1.000
_cell.angle_alpha   90.00
_cell.angle_beta   90.00
_cell.angle_gamma   90.00
#
_symmetry.space_group_name_H-M   'P 1'
#
loop_
_entity.id
_entity.type
_entity.pdbx_description
1 polymer ?
#
loop_
_entity_poly.entity_id
_entity_poly.type
_entity_poly.pdbx_seq_one_letter_code
_entity_poly.pdbx_strand_id
1 'polypeptide(L)'
;MAKILLYVVICFLASSANGCNIGKRIINDFDMEKALGYWFLLYYPKEFGDKYSCYRDIYGKDDNGYTINSTIVLTSGETVVYLGTITMDDNIINIKYNTFDELSTGYRVLAADYDNYVIISGCPPGEKEVLTYMQFRSQNPDDIVMKNVEEALEQTGSKMKDYVKTTCPLQDPYR
;
A
#
# COMPACT_ATOMS: atom_id res chain seq x y z
N MET A 1 -38.42 50.49 -5.06
CA MET A 1 -38.69 49.07 -5.35
C MET A 1 -37.36 48.36 -5.56
N ALA A 2 -36.77 47.79 -4.51
CA ALA A 2 -35.46 47.14 -4.56
C ALA A 2 -35.65 45.62 -4.57
N LYS A 3 -35.21 44.95 -5.63
CA LYS A 3 -35.18 43.50 -5.75
C LYS A 3 -33.97 42.97 -4.96
N ILE A 4 -34.24 42.31 -3.84
CA ILE A 4 -33.23 41.57 -3.08
C ILE A 4 -32.99 40.25 -3.82
N LEU A 5 -31.80 40.11 -4.41
CA LEU A 5 -31.34 38.85 -5.01
C LEU A 5 -31.10 37.84 -3.89
N LEU A 6 -31.88 36.77 -3.89
CA LEU A 6 -31.71 35.62 -2.99
C LEU A 6 -30.53 34.79 -3.51
N TYR A 7 -29.34 34.93 -2.90
CA TYR A 7 -28.23 34.00 -3.15
C TYR A 7 -28.54 32.68 -2.45
N VAL A 8 -29.01 31.71 -3.22
CA VAL A 8 -29.09 30.32 -2.79
C VAL A 8 -27.66 29.80 -2.70
N VAL A 9 -27.12 29.78 -1.48
CA VAL A 9 -25.89 29.06 -1.17
C VAL A 9 -26.23 27.57 -1.25
N ILE A 10 -26.03 26.99 -2.44
CA ILE A 10 -26.01 25.54 -2.61
C ILE A 10 -24.73 25.07 -1.92
N CYS A 11 -24.86 24.74 -0.65
CA CYS A 11 -23.86 23.96 0.06
C CYS A 11 -23.89 22.58 -0.60
N PHE A 12 -23.05 22.37 -1.61
CA PHE A 12 -22.65 21.02 -1.99
C PHE A 12 -21.99 20.45 -0.74
N LEU A 13 -22.75 19.65 0.01
CA LEU A 13 -22.17 18.65 0.88
C LEU A 13 -21.42 17.70 -0.06
N ALA A 14 -20.18 18.05 -0.39
CA ALA A 14 -19.20 17.06 -0.74
C ALA A 14 -19.25 16.07 0.41
N SER A 15 -19.84 14.91 0.17
CA SER A 15 -19.73 13.79 1.07
C SER A 15 -18.24 13.52 1.14
N SER A 16 -17.57 14.05 2.16
CA SER A 16 -16.24 13.62 2.49
C SER A 16 -16.41 12.15 2.77
N ALA A 17 -15.91 11.30 1.86
CA ALA A 17 -15.60 9.92 2.17
C ALA A 17 -15.08 9.90 3.61
N ASN A 18 -15.67 9.05 4.47
CA ASN A 18 -15.15 8.81 5.82
C ASN A 18 -13.63 8.80 5.71
N GLY A 19 -12.98 9.84 6.24
CA GLY A 19 -11.63 10.19 5.83
C GLY A 19 -10.72 8.99 6.01
N CYS A 20 -10.04 8.57 4.95
CA CYS A 20 -9.00 7.55 5.03
C CYS A 20 -7.89 8.09 5.95
N ASN A 21 -8.01 7.81 7.25
CA ASN A 21 -7.17 8.40 8.28
C ASN A 21 -5.89 7.58 8.41
N ILE A 22 -4.96 7.84 7.51
CA ILE A 22 -3.69 7.12 7.40
C ILE A 22 -2.69 7.73 8.38
N GLY A 23 -2.66 7.22 9.61
CA GLY A 23 -1.60 7.46 10.61
C GLY A 23 -1.29 8.93 10.90
N LYS A 24 -0.24 9.17 11.70
CA LYS A 24 0.23 10.54 12.03
C LYS A 24 1.50 10.96 11.31
N ARG A 25 2.31 9.99 10.87
CA ARG A 25 3.58 10.22 10.18
C ARG A 25 3.47 9.71 8.75
N ILE A 26 3.73 10.62 7.80
CA ILE A 26 3.77 10.35 6.36
C ILE A 26 5.09 10.95 5.86
N ILE A 27 5.82 10.20 5.03
CA ILE A 27 6.99 10.72 4.31
C ILE A 27 6.49 11.49 3.10
N ASN A 28 6.90 12.76 2.96
CA ASN A 28 6.41 13.69 1.94
C ASN A 28 7.43 13.91 0.80
N ASP A 29 8.41 13.04 0.66
CA ASP A 29 9.46 13.08 -0.36
C ASP A 29 9.86 11.67 -0.81
N PHE A 30 8.86 10.77 -0.91
CA PHE A 30 9.10 9.40 -1.33
C PHE A 30 9.59 9.34 -2.78
N ASP A 31 10.74 8.69 -2.98
CA ASP A 31 11.39 8.55 -4.27
C ASP A 31 11.06 7.18 -4.89
N MET A 32 10.08 7.16 -5.80
CA MET A 32 9.63 5.94 -6.46
C MET A 32 10.74 5.25 -7.26
N GLU A 33 11.72 5.99 -7.78
CA GLU A 33 12.85 5.41 -8.55
C GLU A 33 13.70 4.50 -7.66
N LYS A 34 13.93 4.90 -6.41
CA LYS A 34 14.68 4.07 -5.44
C LYS A 34 13.89 2.85 -4.97
N ALA A 35 12.57 2.91 -5.07
CA ALA A 35 11.68 1.81 -4.70
C ALA A 35 11.52 0.77 -5.83
N LEU A 36 12.06 0.98 -7.03
CA LEU A 36 11.94 0.00 -8.12
C LEU A 36 12.51 -1.38 -7.74
N GLY A 37 12.04 -2.42 -8.43
CA GLY A 37 12.46 -3.79 -8.24
C GLY A 37 11.51 -4.61 -7.35
N TYR A 38 12.06 -5.69 -6.80
CA TYR A 38 11.30 -6.74 -6.12
C TYR A 38 11.04 -6.45 -4.64
N TRP A 39 9.84 -6.81 -4.17
CA TRP A 39 9.39 -6.63 -2.80
C TRP A 39 8.54 -7.80 -2.32
N PHE A 40 8.81 -8.28 -1.11
CA PHE A 40 8.02 -9.26 -0.38
C PHE A 40 7.13 -8.56 0.64
N LEU A 41 5.83 -8.71 0.54
CA LEU A 41 4.88 -8.11 1.46
C LEU A 41 4.68 -9.10 2.62
N LEU A 42 5.43 -8.89 3.71
CA LEU A 42 5.58 -9.90 4.77
C LEU A 42 4.66 -9.70 5.96
N TYR A 43 4.26 -8.46 6.27
CA TYR A 43 3.41 -8.15 7.42
C TYR A 43 2.23 -7.29 7.00
N TYR A 44 1.04 -7.67 7.44
CA TYR A 44 -0.23 -7.04 7.08
C TYR A 44 -1.32 -7.36 8.14
N PRO A 45 -2.48 -6.66 8.13
CA PRO A 45 -3.57 -6.93 9.06
C PRO A 45 -4.14 -8.33 8.83
N LYS A 46 -4.66 -8.96 9.89
CA LYS A 46 -5.15 -10.34 9.82
C LYS A 46 -6.24 -10.53 8.76
N GLU A 47 -7.15 -9.57 8.64
CA GLU A 47 -8.30 -9.61 7.73
C GLU A 47 -7.86 -9.65 6.26
N PHE A 48 -6.75 -8.98 5.93
CA PHE A 48 -6.12 -9.07 4.62
C PHE A 48 -5.50 -10.45 4.39
N GLY A 49 -4.82 -10.96 5.42
CA GLY A 49 -4.21 -12.30 5.44
C GLY A 49 -5.18 -13.47 5.30
N ASP A 50 -6.43 -13.28 5.71
CA ASP A 50 -7.48 -14.28 5.55
C ASP A 50 -7.95 -14.43 4.09
N LYS A 51 -7.56 -13.51 3.19
CA LYS A 51 -7.91 -13.52 1.76
C LYS A 51 -6.71 -13.80 0.86
N TYR A 52 -5.55 -13.26 1.21
CA TYR A 52 -4.36 -13.29 0.37
C TYR A 52 -3.11 -13.67 1.17
N SER A 53 -2.21 -14.37 0.52
CA SER A 53 -0.90 -14.72 1.08
C SER A 53 0.18 -14.64 0.00
N CYS A 54 1.46 -14.65 0.41
CA CYS A 54 2.59 -14.68 -0.51
C CYS A 54 2.58 -13.61 -1.59
N TYR A 55 2.17 -12.43 -1.15
CA TYR A 55 2.08 -11.24 -1.96
C TYR A 55 3.50 -10.71 -2.25
N ARG A 56 3.80 -10.54 -3.54
CA ARG A 56 5.10 -10.09 -4.04
C ARG A 56 4.87 -9.06 -5.13
N ASP A 57 5.55 -7.93 -5.01
CA ASP A 57 5.46 -6.82 -5.96
C ASP A 57 6.77 -6.65 -6.70
N ILE A 58 6.65 -6.34 -7.99
CA ILE A 58 7.72 -5.83 -8.81
C ILE A 58 7.31 -4.43 -9.27
N TYR A 59 7.96 -3.42 -8.72
CA TYR A 59 7.82 -2.04 -9.17
C TYR A 59 8.75 -1.81 -10.36
N GLY A 60 8.18 -1.42 -11.49
CA GLY A 60 8.89 -1.22 -12.74
C GLY A 60 8.71 0.19 -13.29
N LYS A 61 9.39 0.44 -14.41
CA LYS A 61 9.24 1.65 -15.19
C LYS A 61 9.35 1.29 -16.68
N ASP A 62 8.43 1.80 -17.48
CA ASP A 62 8.45 1.72 -18.93
C ASP A 62 8.27 3.11 -19.56
N ASP A 63 8.10 3.16 -20.88
CA ASP A 63 7.93 4.41 -21.63
C ASP A 63 6.67 5.20 -21.24
N ASN A 64 5.68 4.55 -20.60
CA ASN A 64 4.41 5.16 -20.19
C ASN A 64 4.38 5.53 -18.71
N GLY A 65 5.40 5.16 -17.93
CA GLY A 65 5.53 5.52 -16.52
C GLY A 65 5.87 4.33 -15.63
N TYR A 66 5.49 4.43 -14.35
CA TYR A 66 5.74 3.36 -13.39
C TYR A 66 4.70 2.25 -13.51
N THR A 67 5.15 1.02 -13.33
CA THR A 67 4.32 -0.18 -13.44
C THR A 67 4.41 -1.03 -12.18
N ILE A 68 3.42 -1.88 -11.99
CA ILE A 68 3.40 -2.87 -10.91
C ILE A 68 3.00 -4.24 -11.46
N ASN A 69 3.72 -5.26 -11.01
CA ASN A 69 3.36 -6.65 -11.21
C ASN A 69 3.28 -7.33 -9.84
N SER A 70 2.08 -7.73 -9.45
CA SER A 70 1.78 -8.32 -8.14
C SER A 70 1.44 -9.79 -8.30
N THR A 71 2.25 -10.65 -7.69
CA THR A 71 1.95 -12.08 -7.58
C THR A 71 1.35 -12.36 -6.20
N ILE A 72 0.19 -13.02 -6.16
CA ILE A 72 -0.50 -13.34 -4.91
C ILE A 72 -0.98 -14.79 -4.91
N VAL A 73 -1.11 -15.38 -3.72
CA VAL A 73 -1.73 -16.69 -3.52
C VAL A 73 -3.08 -16.49 -2.82
N LEU A 74 -4.15 -16.94 -3.49
CA LEU A 74 -5.52 -16.89 -2.97
C LEU A 74 -5.76 -17.99 -1.93
N THR A 75 -6.85 -17.88 -1.17
CA THR A 75 -7.29 -18.92 -0.22
C THR A 75 -7.58 -20.27 -0.88
N SER A 76 -7.88 -20.29 -2.19
CA SER A 76 -8.02 -21.52 -2.99
C SER A 76 -6.68 -22.23 -3.23
N GLY A 77 -5.54 -21.59 -2.94
CA GLY A 77 -4.19 -22.05 -3.28
C GLY A 77 -3.73 -21.65 -4.68
N GLU A 78 -4.59 -21.00 -5.47
CA GLU A 78 -4.23 -20.49 -6.79
C GLU A 78 -3.24 -19.32 -6.68
N THR A 79 -2.20 -19.33 -7.52
CA THR A 79 -1.29 -18.21 -7.69
C THR A 79 -1.74 -17.36 -8.87
N VAL A 80 -2.00 -16.08 -8.62
CA VAL A 80 -2.49 -15.13 -9.64
C VAL A 80 -1.51 -13.98 -9.77
N VAL A 81 -1.41 -13.44 -10.99
CA VAL A 81 -0.61 -12.27 -11.32
C VAL A 81 -1.51 -11.12 -11.74
N TYR A 82 -1.35 -9.96 -11.11
CA TYR A 82 -2.03 -8.73 -11.46
C TYR A 82 -1.04 -7.68 -11.97
N LEU A 83 -1.41 -7.06 -13.09
CA LEU A 83 -0.63 -5.98 -13.69
C LEU A 83 -1.36 -4.66 -13.46
N GLY A 84 -0.57 -3.59 -13.31
CA GLY A 84 -1.11 -2.26 -13.13
C GLY A 84 -0.10 -1.16 -13.41
N THR A 85 -0.58 0.06 -13.26
CA THR A 85 0.20 1.30 -13.40
C THR A 85 0.27 2.03 -12.07
N ILE A 86 1.36 2.75 -11.86
CA ILE A 86 1.57 3.61 -10.70
C ILE A 86 1.68 5.06 -11.17
N THR A 87 0.99 5.97 -10.47
CA THR A 87 1.18 7.43 -10.62
C THR A 87 1.47 8.05 -9.26
N MET A 88 2.28 9.11 -9.25
CA MET A 88 2.62 9.85 -8.04
C MET A 88 1.86 11.19 -8.06
N ASP A 89 1.09 11.46 -7.01
CA ASP A 89 0.39 12.73 -6.80
C ASP A 89 0.51 13.15 -5.33
N ASP A 90 1.13 14.29 -5.04
CA ASP A 90 1.35 14.79 -3.66
C ASP A 90 1.88 13.71 -2.67
N ASN A 91 2.85 12.90 -3.10
CA ASN A 91 3.42 11.75 -2.36
C ASN A 91 2.47 10.59 -2.06
N ILE A 92 1.36 10.53 -2.78
CA ILE A 92 0.46 9.38 -2.81
C ILE A 92 0.87 8.50 -4.00
N ILE A 93 1.16 7.24 -3.69
CA ILE A 93 1.36 6.18 -4.67
C ILE A 93 -0.02 5.71 -5.11
N ASN A 94 -0.50 6.19 -6.26
CA ASN A 94 -1.77 5.76 -6.81
C ASN A 94 -1.55 4.53 -7.68
N ILE A 95 -2.01 3.37 -7.17
CA ILE A 95 -1.95 2.10 -7.86
C ILE A 95 -3.28 1.84 -8.54
N LYS A 96 -3.23 1.51 -9.83
CA LYS A 96 -4.40 1.05 -10.59
C LYS A 96 -4.07 -0.26 -11.28
N TYR A 97 -4.67 -1.34 -10.81
CA TYR A 97 -4.60 -2.64 -11.46
C TYR A 97 -5.58 -2.71 -12.64
N ASN A 98 -5.25 -3.54 -13.63
CA ASN A 98 -6.08 -3.72 -14.82
C ASN A 98 -7.33 -4.59 -14.54
N THR A 99 -7.21 -5.54 -13.62
CA THR A 99 -8.24 -6.54 -13.32
C THR A 99 -8.44 -6.78 -11.82
N PHE A 100 -7.84 -5.96 -10.96
CA PHE A 100 -7.89 -6.11 -9.50
C PHE A 100 -8.20 -4.79 -8.79
N ASP A 101 -9.42 -4.30 -9.03
CA ASP A 101 -9.89 -3.02 -8.50
C ASP A 101 -9.97 -3.00 -6.96
N GLU A 102 -10.09 -4.15 -6.32
CA GLU A 102 -10.17 -4.29 -4.86
C GLU A 102 -8.97 -3.68 -4.14
N LEU A 103 -7.78 -3.62 -4.76
CA LEU A 103 -6.58 -2.98 -4.22
C LEU A 103 -6.13 -1.73 -5.00
N SER A 104 -6.95 -1.25 -5.93
CA SER A 104 -6.65 -0.03 -6.70
C SER A 104 -7.04 1.20 -5.89
N THR A 105 -6.05 1.93 -5.36
CA THR A 105 -6.24 3.13 -4.54
C THR A 105 -4.95 3.94 -4.41
N GLY A 106 -5.03 5.06 -3.72
CA GLY A 106 -3.88 5.83 -3.26
C GLY A 106 -3.32 5.30 -1.95
N TYR A 107 -2.02 5.01 -1.93
CA TYR A 107 -1.26 4.61 -0.74
C TYR A 107 -0.28 5.71 -0.34
N ARG A 108 -0.18 5.98 0.97
CA ARG A 108 0.83 6.85 1.54
C ARG A 108 1.97 6.03 2.12
N VAL A 109 3.18 6.55 2.00
CA VAL A 109 4.37 5.94 2.60
C VAL A 109 4.53 6.43 4.03
N LEU A 110 4.51 5.50 4.97
CA LEU A 110 4.69 5.77 6.39
C LEU A 110 6.19 5.78 6.77
N ALA A 111 6.95 4.86 6.18
CA ALA A 111 8.40 4.76 6.34
C ALA A 111 9.02 3.99 5.16
N ALA A 112 10.26 4.33 4.80
CA ALA A 112 11.02 3.60 3.79
C ALA A 112 12.52 3.85 4.00
N ASP A 113 13.32 2.82 3.80
CA ASP A 113 14.77 2.96 3.61
C ASP A 113 15.22 2.54 2.20
N TYR A 114 14.28 2.09 1.35
CA TYR A 114 14.44 1.66 -0.05
C TYR A 114 15.26 0.38 -0.26
N ASP A 115 16.30 0.19 0.55
CA ASP A 115 17.24 -0.92 0.46
C ASP A 115 16.76 -2.16 1.22
N ASN A 116 15.88 -2.01 2.22
CA ASN A 116 15.43 -3.12 3.05
C ASN A 116 13.91 -3.19 3.19
N TYR A 117 13.23 -2.06 3.41
CA TYR A 117 11.80 -2.04 3.68
C TYR A 117 11.07 -0.79 3.18
N VAL A 118 9.77 -0.95 2.95
CA VAL A 118 8.80 0.12 2.76
C VAL A 118 7.53 -0.24 3.53
N ILE A 119 6.98 0.72 4.28
CA ILE A 119 5.70 0.61 4.96
C ILE A 119 4.74 1.57 4.27
N ILE A 120 3.68 1.02 3.67
CA ILE A 120 2.66 1.82 3.01
C ILE A 120 1.28 1.55 3.58
N SER A 121 0.41 2.54 3.44
CA SER A 121 -0.93 2.50 4.00
C SER A 121 -1.95 3.21 3.14
N GLY A 122 -3.13 2.63 2.99
CA GLY A 122 -4.21 3.17 2.15
C GLY A 122 -5.58 2.61 2.54
N CYS A 123 -6.62 3.05 1.84
CA CYS A 123 -7.99 2.55 2.00
C CYS A 123 -8.47 2.00 0.66
N PRO A 124 -8.05 0.77 0.31
CA PRO A 124 -8.48 0.16 -0.94
C PRO A 124 -9.95 -0.29 -0.86
N PRO A 125 -10.70 -0.31 -1.98
CA PRO A 125 -12.12 -0.64 -1.98
C PRO A 125 -12.46 -2.04 -1.42
N GLY A 126 -11.55 -2.99 -1.52
CA GLY A 126 -11.70 -4.36 -1.01
C GLY A 126 -11.50 -4.49 0.51
N GLU A 127 -11.10 -3.42 1.20
CA GLU A 127 -10.88 -3.41 2.64
C GLU A 127 -11.85 -2.45 3.35
N LYS A 128 -12.34 -2.88 4.51
CA LYS A 128 -13.26 -2.07 5.34
C LYS A 128 -12.53 -1.03 6.18
N GLU A 129 -11.30 -1.36 6.56
CA GLU A 129 -10.44 -0.56 7.42
C GLU A 129 -9.19 -0.13 6.64
N VAL A 130 -8.39 0.74 7.25
CA VAL A 130 -7.08 1.12 6.70
C VAL A 130 -6.22 -0.13 6.53
N LEU A 131 -5.72 -0.33 5.31
CA LEU A 131 -4.75 -1.37 5.00
C LEU A 131 -3.35 -0.77 5.12
N THR A 132 -2.61 -1.15 6.17
CA THR A 132 -1.17 -0.90 6.28
C THR A 132 -0.40 -2.20 6.10
N TYR A 133 0.58 -2.23 5.20
CA TYR A 133 1.44 -3.39 5.04
C TYR A 133 2.90 -3.01 4.87
N MET A 134 3.76 -3.99 5.16
CA MET A 134 5.21 -3.84 5.17
C MET A 134 5.80 -4.76 4.11
N GLN A 135 6.52 -4.13 3.19
CA GLN A 135 7.25 -4.76 2.12
C GLN A 135 8.74 -4.78 2.45
N PHE A 136 9.42 -5.85 2.06
CA PHE A 136 10.83 -6.09 2.34
C PHE A 136 11.57 -6.56 1.08
N ARG A 137 12.86 -6.21 0.96
CA ARG A 137 13.72 -6.76 -0.10
C ARG A 137 14.09 -8.24 0.11
N SER A 138 14.00 -8.73 1.35
CA SER A 138 14.28 -10.11 1.74
C SER A 138 13.05 -10.76 2.36
N GLN A 139 12.86 -12.07 2.18
CA GLN A 139 11.85 -12.86 2.90
C GLN A 139 12.21 -13.07 4.38
N ASN A 140 13.49 -12.91 4.71
CA ASN A 140 14.03 -13.00 6.06
C ASN A 140 14.86 -11.73 6.33
N PRO A 141 14.21 -10.58 6.56
CA PRO A 141 14.90 -9.37 7.01
C PRO A 141 15.62 -9.65 8.34
N ASP A 142 16.81 -9.06 8.52
CA ASP A 142 17.59 -9.23 9.74
C ASP A 142 17.03 -8.42 10.93
N ASP A 143 17.56 -8.68 12.12
CA ASP A 143 17.10 -8.05 13.35
C ASP A 143 17.26 -6.52 13.36
N ILE A 144 18.23 -5.97 12.64
CA ILE A 144 18.44 -4.51 12.54
C ILE A 144 17.33 -3.90 11.69
N VAL A 145 17.03 -4.49 10.54
CA VAL A 145 15.91 -4.08 9.68
C VAL A 145 14.60 -4.16 10.46
N MET A 146 14.37 -5.27 11.17
CA MET A 146 13.15 -5.46 11.95
C MET A 146 13.02 -4.43 13.08
N LYS A 147 14.12 -4.09 13.76
CA LYS A 147 14.12 -3.03 14.77
C LYS A 147 13.78 -1.66 14.16
N ASN A 148 14.33 -1.32 12.99
CA ASN A 148 14.02 -0.07 12.31
C ASN A 148 12.54 0.02 11.91
N VAL A 149 11.95 -1.10 11.48
CA VAL A 149 10.51 -1.20 11.18
C VAL A 149 9.67 -0.99 12.44
N GLU A 150 10.02 -1.63 13.55
CA GLU A 150 9.33 -1.44 14.83
C GLU A 150 9.35 0.02 15.28
N GLU A 151 10.52 0.65 15.29
CA GLU A 151 10.68 2.08 15.62
C GLU A 151 9.88 2.99 14.67
N ALA A 152 9.80 2.65 13.38
CA ALA A 152 9.01 3.39 12.41
C ALA A 152 7.49 3.29 12.69
N LEU A 153 6.98 2.10 13.01
CA LEU A 153 5.57 1.87 13.35
C LEU A 153 5.16 2.59 14.64
N GLU A 154 6.03 2.62 15.65
CA GLU A 154 5.73 3.33 16.89
C GLU A 154 5.47 4.82 16.64
N GLN A 155 6.18 5.41 15.68
CA GLN A 155 6.00 6.80 15.27
C GLN A 155 4.70 7.05 14.49
N THR A 156 4.08 6.00 13.93
CA THR A 156 2.74 6.08 13.32
C THR A 156 1.62 5.82 14.34
N GLY A 157 1.96 5.33 15.54
CA GLY A 157 1.02 4.92 16.58
C GLY A 157 0.60 3.45 16.49
N SER A 158 1.21 2.66 15.59
CA SER A 158 0.96 1.24 15.42
C SER A 158 2.04 0.40 16.13
N LYS A 159 1.79 -0.89 16.32
CA LYS A 159 2.79 -1.84 16.85
C LYS A 159 2.91 -3.05 15.95
N MET A 160 4.10 -3.64 15.89
CA MET A 160 4.34 -4.83 15.06
C MET A 160 3.36 -5.99 15.36
N LYS A 161 2.97 -6.16 16.64
CA LYS A 161 1.99 -7.17 17.07
C LYS A 161 0.59 -7.02 16.49
N ASP A 162 0.27 -5.88 15.88
CA ASP A 162 -1.03 -5.62 15.26
C ASP A 162 -1.11 -6.25 13.85
N TYR A 163 0.02 -6.79 13.36
CA TYR A 163 0.16 -7.39 12.04
C TYR A 163 0.52 -8.87 12.13
N VAL A 164 0.07 -9.64 11.14
CA VAL A 164 0.43 -11.05 11.00
C VAL A 164 1.56 -11.20 9.99
N LYS A 165 2.51 -12.10 10.28
CA LYS A 165 3.58 -12.46 9.35
C LYS A 165 3.09 -13.51 8.36
N THR A 166 3.30 -13.29 7.07
CA THR A 166 3.08 -14.31 6.05
C THR A 166 4.20 -15.36 6.10
N THR A 167 3.85 -16.63 5.87
CA THR A 167 4.84 -17.68 5.64
C THR A 167 4.66 -18.20 4.24
N CYS A 168 5.68 -18.00 3.42
CA CYS A 168 5.67 -18.41 2.03
C CYS A 168 6.72 -19.46 1.83
N PRO A 169 6.36 -20.65 1.32
CA PRO A 169 7.37 -21.58 0.86
C PRO A 169 8.24 -20.84 -0.17
N LEU A 170 9.57 -20.93 0.00
CA LEU A 170 10.52 -20.40 -0.97
C LEU A 170 10.16 -21.00 -2.33
N GLN A 171 9.53 -20.21 -3.21
CA GLN A 171 9.35 -20.63 -4.59
C GLN A 171 10.64 -20.28 -5.30
N ASP A 172 11.29 -21.32 -5.82
CA ASP A 172 12.45 -21.22 -6.69
C ASP A 172 12.12 -20.24 -7.83
N PRO A 173 12.85 -19.13 -7.99
CA PRO A 173 12.60 -18.15 -9.05
C PRO A 173 12.84 -18.72 -10.46
N TYR A 174 13.30 -19.98 -10.59
CA TYR A 174 13.61 -20.66 -11.84
C TYR A 174 12.72 -21.87 -12.16
N ARG A 175 11.56 -22.04 -11.50
CA ARG A 175 10.63 -23.14 -11.80
C ARG A 175 9.43 -22.73 -12.62
#